data_AF-A0A2M7W829-F1
#
_entry.id   AF-A0A2M7W829-F1
#
_cell.length_a   1.000
_cell.length_b   1.000
_cell.length_c   1.000
_cell.angle_alpha   90.00
_cell.angle_beta   90.00
_cell.angle_gamma   90.00
#
_symmetry.space_group_name_H-M   'P 1'
#
loop_
_entity.id
_entity.type
_entity.pdbx_description
1 polymer ?
#
loop_
_entity_poly.entity_id
_entity_poly.type
_entity_poly.pdbx_seq_one_letter_code
_entity_poly.pdbx_strand_id
1 'polypeptide(L)'
;MRFALNFIALVLLFLVGLTLATQNMEEVTLHYYFGVEVGPLPLYMVLLTVFIVGMLFAVLLSLSPVLRLRLRYLKMKRDNLSMTKELERLRNLPLEQDLE
;
A
#
# COMPACT_ATOMS: atom_id res chain seq x y z
N MET A 1 13.66 14.13 0.38
CA MET A 1 12.58 14.51 -0.55
C MET A 1 11.28 13.73 -0.34
N ARG A 2 11.26 12.38 -0.40
CA ARG A 2 10.02 11.59 -0.21
C ARG A 2 9.32 11.82 1.14
N PHE A 3 10.09 11.92 2.23
CA PHE A 3 9.54 12.23 3.56
C PHE A 3 8.88 13.61 3.62
N ALA A 4 9.52 14.64 3.07
CA ALA A 4 8.95 16.00 3.03
C ALA A 4 7.68 16.05 2.17
N LEU A 5 7.66 15.37 1.01
CA LEU A 5 6.47 15.29 0.16
C LEU A 5 5.31 14.57 0.86
N ASN A 6 5.59 13.45 1.53
CA ASN A 6 4.59 12.72 2.32
C ASN A 6 4.06 13.57 3.49
N PHE A 7 4.93 14.33 4.15
CA PHE A 7 4.54 15.23 5.23
C PHE A 7 3.65 16.37 4.72
N ILE A 8 4.00 16.99 3.60
CA ILE A 8 3.17 18.02 2.95
C ILE A 8 1.81 17.44 2.57
N ALA A 9 1.78 16.25 1.95
CA ALA A 9 0.53 15.59 1.60
C ALA A 9 -0.34 15.30 2.84
N LEU A 10 0.27 14.88 3.95
CA LEU A 10 -0.44 14.65 5.21
C LEU A 10 -1.02 15.94 5.79
N VAL A 11 -0.25 17.03 5.78
CA VAL A 11 -0.72 18.35 6.24
C VAL A 11 -1.87 18.84 5.36
N LEU A 12 -1.77 18.72 4.04
CA LEU A 12 -2.84 19.09 3.11
C LEU A 12 -4.10 18.26 3.35
N LEU A 13 -3.95 16.93 3.51
CA LEU A 13 -5.06 16.05 3.83
C LEU A 13 -5.74 16.46 5.14
N PHE A 14 -4.96 16.79 6.16
CA PHE A 14 -5.49 17.25 7.45
C PHE A 14 -6.24 18.57 7.32
N LEU A 15 -5.69 19.55 6.59
CA LEU A 15 -6.35 20.84 6.36
C LEU A 15 -7.67 20.66 5.60
N VAL A 16 -7.71 19.81 4.59
CA VAL A 16 -8.94 19.48 3.85
C VAL A 16 -9.96 18.81 4.77
N GLY A 17 -9.52 17.88 5.63
CA GLY A 17 -10.39 17.25 6.63
C GLY A 17 -10.97 18.26 7.63
N LEU A 18 -10.15 19.21 8.08
CA LEU A 18 -10.55 20.25 9.01
C LEU A 18 -11.56 21.24 8.40
N THR A 19 -11.34 21.67 7.15
CA THR A 19 -12.30 22.55 6.47
C THR A 19 -13.59 21.82 6.15
N LEU A 20 -13.53 20.54 5.74
CA LEU A 20 -14.72 19.71 5.58
C LEU A 20 -15.52 19.61 6.88
N ALA A 21 -14.87 19.31 8.00
CA ALA A 21 -15.53 19.15 9.29
C ALA A 21 -16.20 20.43 9.79
N THR A 22 -15.58 21.60 9.58
CA THR A 22 -16.12 22.88 10.05
C THR A 22 -17.19 23.45 9.12
N GLN A 23 -17.07 23.27 7.80
CA GLN A 23 -18.03 23.80 6.84
C GLN A 23 -19.25 22.88 6.65
N ASN A 24 -19.15 21.59 6.97
CA ASN A 24 -20.21 20.60 6.75
C ASN A 24 -20.74 20.04 8.08
N MET A 25 -21.06 20.93 9.02
CA MET A 25 -21.70 20.59 10.30
C MET A 25 -23.21 20.35 10.17
N GLU A 26 -23.77 20.51 8.97
CA GLU A 26 -25.18 20.24 8.70
C GLU A 26 -25.53 18.77 9.02
N GLU A 27 -26.66 18.59 9.69
CA GLU A 27 -27.17 17.28 10.05
C GLU A 27 -27.99 16.68 8.90
N VAL A 28 -27.62 15.45 8.52
CA VAL A 28 -28.28 14.69 7.46
C VAL A 28 -28.81 13.37 8.00
N THR A 29 -29.95 12.92 7.46
CA THR A 29 -30.49 11.58 7.70
C THR A 29 -30.24 10.73 6.46
N LEU A 30 -29.64 9.56 6.66
CA LEU A 30 -29.34 8.61 5.59
C LEU A 30 -30.46 7.61 5.49
N HIS A 31 -31.11 7.58 4.33
CA HIS A 31 -32.13 6.58 4.01
C HIS A 31 -31.48 5.46 3.20
N TYR A 32 -31.34 4.29 3.82
CA TYR A 32 -30.80 3.08 3.21
C TYR A 32 -31.93 2.17 2.69
N TYR A 33 -31.53 1.10 2.01
CA TYR A 33 -32.43 0.06 1.54
C TYR A 33 -33.27 -0.53 2.69
N PHE A 34 -34.46 -1.03 2.36
CA PHE A 34 -35.42 -1.64 3.30
C PHE A 34 -35.96 -0.69 4.38
N GLY A 35 -35.95 0.62 4.12
CA GLY A 35 -36.48 1.62 5.04
C GLY A 35 -35.60 1.82 6.28
N VAL A 36 -34.33 1.40 6.23
CA VAL A 36 -33.36 1.65 7.30
C VAL A 36 -32.94 3.11 7.24
N GLU A 37 -33.12 3.83 8.34
CA GLU A 37 -32.71 5.23 8.47
C GLU A 37 -31.63 5.37 9.53
N VAL A 38 -30.60 6.16 9.23
CA VAL A 38 -29.52 6.46 10.16
C VAL A 38 -29.32 7.97 10.21
N GLY A 39 -29.56 8.58 11.36
CA GLY A 39 -29.44 10.02 11.53
C GLY A 39 -30.21 10.53 12.75
N PRO A 40 -30.17 11.87 12.98
CA PRO A 40 -29.35 12.85 12.26
C PRO A 40 -27.85 12.68 12.56
N LEU A 41 -27.02 12.75 11.53
CA LEU A 41 -25.55 12.70 11.62
C LEU A 41 -24.96 13.92 10.92
N PRO A 42 -23.88 14.53 11.45
CA PRO A 42 -23.17 15.57 10.72
C PRO A 42 -22.63 15.04 9.39
N LEU A 43 -22.83 15.80 8.30
CA LEU A 43 -22.42 15.39 6.95
C LEU A 43 -20.94 15.02 6.87
N TYR A 44 -20.07 15.78 7.57
CA TYR A 44 -18.64 15.48 7.59
C TYR A 44 -18.32 14.08 8.15
N MET A 45 -19.08 13.58 9.13
CA MET A 45 -18.86 12.25 9.70
C MET A 45 -19.13 11.18 8.65
N VAL A 46 -20.26 11.31 7.93
CA VAL A 46 -20.63 10.36 6.85
C VAL A 46 -19.54 10.31 5.78
N LEU A 47 -19.09 11.47 5.31
CA LEU A 47 -18.04 11.58 4.29
C LEU A 47 -16.72 10.95 4.76
N LEU A 48 -16.29 11.24 5.99
CA LEU A 48 -15.07 10.65 6.56
C LEU A 48 -15.18 9.13 6.71
N THR A 49 -16.32 8.62 7.17
CA THR A 49 -16.53 7.17 7.31
C THR A 49 -16.42 6.47 5.96
N VAL A 50 -17.13 6.95 4.93
CA VAL A 50 -17.06 6.37 3.58
C VAL A 50 -15.64 6.45 3.02
N PHE A 51 -14.95 7.56 3.22
CA PHE A 51 -13.56 7.74 2.79
C PHE A 51 -12.61 6.74 3.46
N ILE A 52 -12.69 6.59 4.79
CA ILE A 52 -11.87 5.64 5.55
C ILE A 52 -12.15 4.22 5.10
N VAL A 53 -13.43 3.84 4.95
CA VAL A 53 -13.82 2.51 4.46
C VAL A 53 -13.23 2.27 3.06
N GLY A 54 -13.36 3.24 2.14
CA GLY A 54 -12.75 3.15 0.81
C GLY A 54 -11.23 3.00 0.84
N MET A 55 -10.54 3.74 1.72
CA MET A 55 -9.10 3.63 1.92
C MET A 55 -8.70 2.24 2.44
N LEU A 56 -9.44 1.68 3.40
CA LEU A 56 -9.20 0.33 3.89
C LEU A 56 -9.34 -0.71 2.78
N PHE A 57 -10.38 -0.60 1.94
CA PHE A 57 -10.52 -1.45 0.76
C PHE A 57 -9.35 -1.31 -0.22
N ALA A 58 -8.92 -0.08 -0.51
CA ALA A 58 -7.78 0.17 -1.39
C ALA A 58 -6.49 -0.48 -0.85
N VAL A 59 -6.23 -0.34 0.45
CA VAL A 59 -5.09 -0.99 1.12
C VAL A 59 -5.20 -2.50 1.00
N LEU A 60 -6.34 -3.09 1.38
CA LEU A 60 -6.58 -4.54 1.29
C LEU A 60 -6.36 -5.08 -0.13
N LEU A 61 -6.88 -4.41 -1.15
CA LEU A 61 -6.68 -4.77 -2.56
C LEU A 61 -5.20 -4.68 -2.98
N SER A 62 -4.47 -3.67 -2.48
CA SER A 62 -3.06 -3.46 -2.81
C SER A 62 -2.09 -4.44 -2.12
N LEU A 63 -2.49 -5.06 -1.00
CA LEU A 63 -1.62 -5.98 -0.24
C LEU A 63 -1.22 -7.21 -1.07
N SER A 64 -2.17 -7.78 -1.82
CA SER A 64 -1.95 -9.01 -2.60
C SER A 64 -0.85 -8.89 -3.67
N PRO A 65 -0.86 -7.90 -4.58
CA PRO A 65 0.19 -7.75 -5.58
C PRO A 65 1.55 -7.40 -4.95
N VAL A 66 1.56 -6.57 -3.90
CA VAL A 66 2.81 -6.19 -3.20
C VAL A 66 3.48 -7.42 -2.59
N LEU A 67 2.70 -8.30 -1.95
CA LEU A 67 3.22 -9.53 -1.36
C LEU A 67 3.77 -10.48 -2.43
N ARG A 68 3.02 -10.67 -3.53
CA ARG A 68 3.47 -11.48 -4.68
C ARG A 68 4.76 -10.95 -5.30
N LEU A 69 4.88 -9.63 -5.44
CA LEU A 69 6.08 -8.99 -5.97
C LEU A 69 7.28 -9.21 -5.04
N ARG A 70 7.08 -9.08 -3.72
CA ARG A 70 8.12 -9.31 -2.72
C ARG A 70 8.62 -10.76 -2.72
N LEU A 71 7.71 -11.73 -2.84
CA LEU A 71 8.07 -13.15 -2.95
C LEU A 71 8.87 -13.44 -4.22
N ARG A 72 8.43 -12.90 -5.38
CA ARG A 72 9.17 -13.02 -6.65
C ARG A 72 10.56 -12.40 -6.55
N TYR A 73 10.69 -11.24 -5.93
CA TYR A 73 11.97 -10.59 -5.69
C TYR A 73 12.92 -11.47 -4.86
N LEU A 74 12.43 -12.05 -3.76
CA LEU A 74 13.25 -12.94 -2.92
C LEU A 74 13.68 -14.20 -3.66
N LYS A 75 12.79 -14.80 -4.46
CA LYS A 75 13.13 -15.96 -5.30
C LYS A 75 14.23 -15.60 -6.31
N MET A 76 14.04 -14.53 -7.08
CA MET A 76 15.01 -14.09 -8.08
C MET A 76 16.37 -13.73 -7.47
N LYS A 77 16.37 -13.11 -6.29
CA LYS A 77 17.60 -12.80 -5.56
C LYS A 77 18.37 -14.06 -5.15
N ARG A 78 17.64 -15.10 -4.72
CA ARG A 78 18.23 -16.39 -4.32
C ARG A 78 18.78 -17.15 -5.53
N ASP A 79 18.03 -17.17 -6.63
CA ASP A 79 18.44 -17.84 -7.88
C ASP A 79 19.69 -17.15 -8.47
N ASN A 80 19.76 -15.82 -8.41
CA ASN A 80 20.93 -15.06 -8.84
C ASN A 80 22.17 -15.42 -8.00
N LEU A 81 22.02 -15.53 -6.67
CA LEU A 81 23.12 -15.91 -5.78
C LEU A 81 23.61 -17.35 -6.00
N SER A 82 22.73 -18.29 -6.37
CA SER A 82 23.18 -19.63 -6.75
C SER A 82 23.95 -19.63 -8.07
N MET A 83 23.47 -18.89 -9.07
CA MET A 83 24.17 -18.77 -10.37
C MET A 83 25.57 -18.16 -10.21
N THR A 84 25.72 -17.11 -9.39
CA THR A 84 27.04 -16.52 -9.15
C THR A 84 28.01 -17.48 -8.47
N LYS A 85 27.52 -18.30 -7.53
CA LYS A 85 28.32 -19.36 -6.88
C LYS A 85 28.73 -20.48 -7.83
N GLU A 86 27.85 -20.87 -8.76
CA GLU A 86 28.19 -21.86 -9.79
C GLU A 86 29.26 -21.34 -10.73
N LEU A 87 29.15 -20.08 -11.18
CA LEU A 87 30.19 -19.44 -11.99
C LEU A 87 31.53 -19.37 -11.24
N GLU A 88 31.52 -19.03 -9.96
CA GLU A 88 32.73 -18.99 -9.14
C GLU A 88 33.36 -20.38 -8.96
N ARG A 89 32.53 -21.41 -8.75
CA ARG A 89 33.00 -22.80 -8.69
C ARG A 89 33.60 -23.26 -10.02
N LEU A 90 32.97 -22.94 -11.14
CA LEU A 90 33.47 -23.26 -12.49
C LEU A 90 34.77 -22.51 -12.81
N ARG A 91 34.91 -21.26 -12.37
CA ARG A 91 36.14 -20.48 -12.56
C ARG A 91 37.31 -20.99 -11.72
N ASN A 92 37.03 -21.53 -10.54
CA ASN A 92 38.03 -22.03 -9.60
C ASN A 92 38.26 -23.55 -9.74
N LEU A 93 37.66 -24.20 -10.74
CA LEU A 93 38.03 -25.57 -11.09
C LEU A 93 39.50 -25.57 -11.53
N PRO A 94 40.36 -26.40 -10.92
CA PRO A 94 41.70 -26.59 -11.44
C PRO A 94 41.54 -27.08 -12.89
N LEU A 95 42.25 -26.45 -13.83
CA LEU A 95 42.33 -26.92 -15.21
C LEU A 95 43.08 -28.26 -15.20
N GLU A 96 42.37 -29.32 -14.85
CA GLU A 96 42.91 -30.68 -14.74
C GLU A 96 43.15 -31.32 -16.12
N GLN A 97 43.17 -30.49 -17.18
CA GLN A 97 43.60 -30.85 -18.53
C GLN A 97 45.02 -30.40 -18.86
N ASP A 98 45.74 -29.76 -17.91
CA ASP A 98 47.20 -29.59 -18.02
C ASP A 98 47.97 -30.72 -17.30
N LEU A 99 47.27 -31.77 -16.83
CA LEU A 99 47.91 -33.03 -16.43
C LEU A 99 47.93 -33.99 -17.63
N GLU A 100 49.14 -34.10 -18.19
CA GLU A 100 49.68 -35.08 -19.18
C GLU A 100 49.47 -34.81 -20.68
#